data_AF-A0A8D2IR15-F1
#
_entry.id   AF-A0A8D2IR15-F1
#
_cell.length_a   1.000
_cell.length_b   1.000
_cell.length_c   1.000
_cell.angle_alpha   90.00
_cell.angle_beta   90.00
_cell.angle_gamma   90.00
#
_symmetry.space_group_name_H-M   'P 1'
#
loop_
_entity.id
_entity.type
_entity.pdbx_description
1 polymer ?
#
loop_
_entity_poly.entity_id
_entity_poly.type
_entity_poly.pdbx_seq_one_letter_code
_entity_poly.pdbx_strand_id
1 'polypeptide(L)' 'MACLTIYCTLVPGSREIKSQEGEVTRNLNRKQIKYSLVNISQDNDHPKAIPPQVFNGDHFCGDYEWIVGEGLMGVAGYQH' A
#
# COMPACT_ATOMS: atom_id res chain seq x y z
N MET A 1 14.58 -11.70 2.00
CA MET A 1 13.34 -11.81 1.20
C MET A 1 12.42 -10.72 1.66
N ALA A 2 12.45 -9.57 0.99
CA ALA A 2 11.59 -8.46 1.34
C ALA A 2 10.24 -8.64 0.62
N CYS A 3 9.16 -8.72 1.40
CA CYS A 3 7.80 -8.88 0.89
C CYS A 3 7.11 -7.51 0.96
N LEU A 4 6.58 -7.06 -0.17
CA LEU A 4 5.80 -5.85 -0.23
C LEU A 4 4.52 -6.04 0.60
N THR A 5 4.24 -5.13 1.50
CA THR A 5 3.06 -5.14 2.36
C THR A 5 2.29 -3.85 2.13
N ILE A 6 1.02 -3.97 1.79
CA ILE A 6 0.11 -2.83 1.61
C ILE A 6 -0.83 -2.82 2.80
N TYR A 7 -0.80 -1.72 3.55
CA TYR A 7 -1.74 -1.47 4.62
C TYR A 7 -2.96 -0.76 4.06
N CYS A 8 -4.12 -1.39 4.20
CA CYS A 8 -5.42 -0.93 3.75
C CYS A 8 -6.41 -1.00 4.92
N THR A 9 -7.56 -0.32 4.83
CA THR A 9 -8.67 -0.40 5.77
C THR A 9 -9.90 -1.01 5.10
N LEU A 10 -10.48 -2.04 5.72
CA LEU A 10 -11.73 -2.65 5.22
C LEU A 10 -12.97 -1.80 5.54
N VAL A 11 -12.87 -0.88 6.49
CA VAL A 11 -13.90 0.13 6.78
C VAL A 11 -13.33 1.52 6.51
N PRO A 12 -13.21 1.91 5.23
CA PRO A 12 -12.75 3.23 4.87
C PRO A 12 -13.76 4.27 5.36
N GLY A 13 -13.31 5.19 6.20
CA GLY A 13 -14.12 6.33 6.67
C GLY A 13 -14.42 7.35 5.57
N SER A 14 -13.93 7.15 4.35
CA SER A 14 -14.09 8.06 3.22
C SER A 14 -14.08 7.33 1.89
N ARG A 15 -14.85 7.83 0.91
CA ARG A 15 -14.89 7.27 -0.45
C ARG A 15 -13.55 7.38 -1.17
N GLU A 16 -12.78 8.41 -0.86
CA GLU A 16 -11.46 8.65 -1.43
C GLU A 16 -10.48 7.52 -1.08
N ILE A 17 -10.36 7.16 0.20
CA ILE A 17 -9.50 6.05 0.68
C ILE A 17 -9.83 4.75 -0.08
N LYS A 18 -11.12 4.42 -0.22
CA LYS A 18 -11.55 3.22 -0.96
C LYS A 18 -11.12 3.26 -2.43
N SER A 19 -11.18 4.43 -3.06
CA SER A 19 -10.74 4.60 -4.45
C SER A 19 -9.23 4.41 -4.56
N GLN A 20 -8.48 5.08 -3.68
CA GLN A 20 -7.03 5.03 -3.61
C GLN A 20 -6.50 3.59 -3.44
N GLU A 21 -7.06 2.84 -2.49
CA GLU A 21 -6.73 1.42 -2.26
C GLU A 21 -6.99 0.55 -3.48
N GLY A 22 -8.13 0.78 -4.15
CA GLY A 22 -8.49 0.10 -5.39
C GLY A 22 -7.50 0.38 -6.51
N GLU A 23 -7.05 1.63 -6.65
CA GLU A 23 -6.08 2.03 -7.66
C GLU A 23 -4.69 1.42 -7.40
N VAL A 24 -4.18 1.50 -6.17
CA VAL A 24 -2.89 0.91 -5.79
C VAL A 24 -2.87 -0.60 -6.04
N THR A 25 -3.89 -1.30 -5.57
CA THR A 25 -4.03 -2.76 -5.73
C THR A 25 -4.12 -3.14 -7.20
N ARG A 26 -4.91 -2.40 -7.99
CA ARG A 26 -5.06 -2.63 -9.44
C ARG A 26 -3.74 -2.42 -10.17
N ASN A 27 -2.99 -1.40 -9.80
CA ASN A 27 -1.74 -1.05 -10.46
C ASN A 27 -0.62 -2.09 -10.15
N LEU A 28 -0.53 -2.55 -8.90
CA LEU A 28 0.37 -3.65 -8.52
C LEU A 28 0.00 -4.98 -9.19
N ASN A 29 -1.30 -5.29 -9.28
CA ASN A 29 -1.79 -6.47 -9.98
C ASN A 29 -1.44 -6.43 -11.48
N ARG A 30 -1.60 -5.26 -12.13
CA ARG A 30 -1.16 -5.06 -13.53
C ARG A 30 0.34 -5.32 -13.73
N LYS A 31 1.18 -5.02 -12.74
CA LYS A 31 2.63 -5.25 -12.78
C LYS A 31 3.05 -6.66 -12.33
N GLN A 32 2.10 -7.53 -11.96
CA GLN A 32 2.34 -8.85 -11.40
C GLN A 32 3.29 -8.85 -10.18
N ILE A 33 3.29 -7.77 -9.41
CA ILE A 33 4.11 -7.66 -8.19
C ILE A 33 3.42 -8.45 -7.08
N LYS A 34 4.19 -9.27 -6.34
CA LYS A 34 3.68 -9.99 -5.18
C LYS A 34 3.65 -9.06 -3.96
N TYR A 35 2.48 -8.94 -3.36
CA TYR A 35 2.26 -8.14 -2.16
C TYR A 35 1.30 -8.83 -1.19
N SER A 36 1.41 -8.49 0.08
CA SER A 36 0.48 -8.86 1.15
C SER A 36 -0.42 -7.67 1.47
N LEU A 37 -1.72 -7.90 1.60
CA LEU A 37 -2.67 -6.90 2.08
C LEU A 37 -2.85 -7.09 3.58
N VAL A 38 -2.62 -6.03 4.37
CA VAL A 38 -2.83 -6.01 5.81
C VAL A 38 -3.94 -5.01 6.12
N ASN A 39 -4.95 -5.47 6.85
CA ASN A 39 -6.06 -4.61 7.26
C ASN A 39 -5.75 -3.89 8.57
N ILE A 40 -5.58 -2.56 8.52
CA ILE A 40 -5.34 -1.73 9.71
C ILE A 40 -6.63 -1.29 10.41
N SER A 41 -7.80 -1.60 9.85
CA SER A 41 -9.07 -1.18 10.45
C SER A 41 -9.37 -1.84 11.80
N GLN A 42 -8.68 -2.94 12.10
CA GLN A 42 -8.81 -3.69 13.36
C GLN A 42 -7.56 -3.55 14.23
N ASP A 43 -6.49 -2.98 13.68
CA ASP A 43 -5.19 -2.93 14.32
C ASP A 43 -4.96 -1.54 14.90
N ASN A 44 -5.01 -1.45 16.23
CA ASN A 44 -4.90 -0.18 16.95
C ASN A 44 -3.43 0.29 17.11
N ASP A 45 -2.46 -0.53 16.68
CA ASP A 45 -1.02 -0.24 16.81
C ASP A 45 -0.47 0.64 15.66
N HIS A 46 -1.26 0.90 14.62
CA HIS A 46 -0.90 1.80 13.51
C HIS A 46 -1.72 3.11 13.43
N PRO A 47 -1.97 3.84 14.54
CA PRO A 47 -3.00 4.88 14.64
C PRO A 47 -2.72 6.20 13.91
N LYS A 48 -1.57 6.36 13.23
CA LYS A 48 -1.22 7.57 12.47
C LYS A 48 -1.11 7.37 10.97
N ALA A 49 -1.24 6.14 10.50
CA ALA A 49 -1.11 5.81 9.10
C ALA A 49 -2.44 6.02 8.36
N ILE A 50 -2.51 6.99 7.45
CA ILE A 50 -3.63 7.11 6.50
C ILE A 50 -3.39 6.09 5.36
N PRO A 51 -4.27 5.10 5.17
CA PRO A 51 -4.15 4.12 4.09
C PRO A 51 -4.56 4.73 2.73
N PRO A 52 -4.08 4.18 1.59
CA PRO A 52 -3.16 3.05 1.48
C PRO A 52 -1.68 3.42 1.74
N GLN A 53 -0.96 2.53 2.42
CA GLN A 53 0.49 2.65 2.62
C GLN A 53 1.23 1.41 2.16
N VAL A 54 2.38 1.60 1.51
CA VAL A 54 3.21 0.49 1.04
C VAL A 54 4.50 0.43 1.84
N PHE A 55 4.79 -0.76 2.34
CA PHE A 55 6.00 -1.12 3.06
C PHE A 55 6.71 -2.27 2.35
N ASN A 56 8.02 -2.35 2.50
CA ASN A 56 8.80 -3.50 2.09
C ASN A 56 9.53 -4.06 3.30
N GLY A 57 8.98 -5.11 3.90
CA GLY A 57 9.33 -5.49 5.27
C GLY A 57 9.06 -4.34 6.24
N ASP A 58 10.08 -3.88 6.96
CA ASP A 58 9.99 -2.76 7.91
C ASP A 58 10.22 -1.38 7.26
N HIS A 59 10.51 -1.31 5.97
CA HIS A 59 10.82 -0.06 5.28
C HIS A 59 9.56 0.57 4.69
N PHE A 60 9.24 1.82 5.05
CA PHE A 60 8.15 2.59 4.46
C PHE A 60 8.51 3.05 3.04
N CYS A 61 7.84 2.52 2.01
CA CYS A 61 8.10 2.86 0.61
C CYS A 61 7.31 4.07 0.11
N GLY A 62 6.21 4.44 0.79
CA GLY A 62 5.38 5.58 0.43
C GLY A 62 3.88 5.37 0.65
N ASP A 63 3.15 6.48 0.60
CA ASP A 63 1.69 6.55 0.61
C ASP A 63 1.10 6.62 -0.81
N TYR A 64 -0.21 6.79 -0.92
CA TYR A 64 -0.94 6.87 -2.19
C TYR A 64 -0.34 7.87 -3.20
N GLU A 65 -0.03 9.10 -2.78
CA GLU A 65 0.47 10.16 -3.66
C GLU A 65 1.82 9.76 -4.26
N TRP A 66 2.68 9.15 -3.45
CA TRP A 66 3.97 8.64 -3.89
C TRP A 66 3.82 7.49 -4.90
N ILE A 67 2.90 6.57 -4.63
CA ILE A 67 2.65 5.39 -5.46
C ILE A 67 2.08 5.77 -6.83
N VAL A 68 1.18 6.74 -6.87
CA VAL A 68 0.53 7.20 -8.10
C VAL A 68 1.36 8.24 -8.84
N GLY A 69 2.05 9.13 -8.13
CA GLY A 69 2.81 10.26 -8.69
C GLY A 69 4.18 9.88 -9.27
N GLU A 70 5.02 9.17 -8.52
CA GLU A 70 6.37 8.77 -8.98
C GLU A 70 6.36 7.43 -9.75
N GLY A 71 5.21 6.76 -9.74
CA GLY A 71 5.01 5.45 -10.33
C GLY A 71 5.67 4.33 -9.51
N LEU A 72 4.98 3.19 -9.45
CA LEU A 72 5.42 1.95 -8.78
C LEU A 72 6.79 1.37 -9.24
N MET A 73 7.56 2.07 -10.08
CA MET A 73 8.91 1.67 -10.47
C MET A 73 9.86 1.68 -9.28
N GLY A 74 9.67 2.59 -8.32
CA GLY A 74 10.41 2.60 -7.06
C GLY A 74 10.21 1.32 -6.25
N VAL A 75 8.95 0.88 -6.08
CA VAL A 75 8.63 -0.34 -5.29
C VAL A 75 9.15 -1.63 -5.91
N ALA A 76 9.25 -1.70 -7.25
CA ALA A 76 9.81 -2.86 -7.93
C ALA A 76 11.33 -2.99 -7.73
N GLY A 77 12.03 -1.86 -7.57
CA GLY A 77 13.47 -1.83 -7.25
C GLY A 77 13.81 -2.37 -5.86
N TYR A 78 12.83 -2.46 -4.97
CA TYR A 78 12.98 -3.00 -3.61
C TYR A 78 12.87 -4.54 -3.52
N GLN A 79 12.59 -5.21 -4.64
CA GLN A 79 12.47 -6.67 -4.69
C GLN A 79 13.73 -7.38 -5.22
N HIS A 80 14.79 -6.62 -5.54
CA HIS A 80 16.07 -7.11 -6.04
C HIS A 80 17.10 -7.32 -4.92
#